data_AF-A0A363D5S7-F1
#
_entry.id   AF-A0A363D5S7-F1
#
_cell.length_a   1.000
_cell.length_b   1.000
_cell.length_c   1.000
_cell.angle_alpha   90.00
_cell.angle_beta   90.00
_cell.angle_gamma   90.00
#
_symmetry.space_group_name_H-M   'P 1'
#
loop_
_entity.id
_entity.type
_entity.pdbx_description
1 polymer ?
#
loop_
_entity_poly.entity_id
_entity_poly.type
_entity_poly.pdbx_seq_one_letter_code
_entity_poly.pdbx_strand_id
1 'polypeptide(L)'
;MKLRLGDDPPIIAKKKRKKIIKFHDFAEIYFKEKETEVKDIEKIKKSYINHIKPYLGNKCVEEISSDDIKEIQKIKNKILAERTVNALIQIIGAI
;
A
#
# COMPACT_ATOMS: atom_id res chain seq x y z
N MET A 1 15.21 53.33 6.94
CA MET A 1 15.22 51.90 7.35
C MET A 1 14.74 51.09 6.14
N LYS A 2 15.59 50.21 5.59
CA LYS A 2 15.38 49.56 4.29
C LYS A 2 14.68 48.21 4.52
N LEU A 3 13.41 48.10 4.15
CA LEU A 3 12.66 46.83 4.16
C LEU A 3 13.26 45.89 3.10
N ARG A 4 13.76 44.73 3.54
CA ARG A 4 14.16 43.63 2.65
C ARG A 4 12.93 42.75 2.40
N LEU A 5 12.32 42.92 1.23
CA LEU A 5 11.40 41.95 0.63
C LEU A 5 12.24 40.75 0.18
N GLY A 6 12.14 39.59 0.84
CA GLY A 6 12.86 38.43 0.33
C GLY A 6 12.96 37.16 1.18
N ASP A 7 12.59 37.17 2.46
CA ASP A 7 12.64 35.93 3.25
C ASP A 7 11.21 35.48 3.58
N ASP A 8 10.69 34.59 2.75
CA ASP A 8 9.57 33.73 3.15
C ASP A 8 9.93 33.06 4.48
N PRO A 9 9.00 32.99 5.46
CA PRO A 9 9.30 32.41 6.75
C PRO A 9 9.84 30.97 6.60
N PRO A 10 10.91 30.59 7.33
CA PRO A 10 11.54 29.26 7.27
C PRO A 10 10.64 28.12 7.78
N ILE A 11 9.37 28.42 8.07
CA ILE A 11 8.31 27.49 8.41
C ILE A 11 7.91 26.66 7.19
N ILE A 12 7.97 27.23 5.97
CA ILE A 12 7.56 26.53 4.74
C ILE A 12 8.66 25.56 4.26
N ALA A 13 9.94 25.94 4.41
CA ALA A 13 11.09 25.11 4.03
C ALA A 13 11.33 23.90 4.95
N LYS A 14 10.76 23.90 6.18
CA LYS A 14 10.87 22.83 7.18
C LYS A 14 9.68 21.88 7.20
N LYS A 15 8.89 21.80 6.13
CA LYS A 15 7.99 20.65 5.93
C LYS A 15 8.88 19.43 5.67
N LYS A 16 9.41 18.84 6.75
CA LYS A 16 10.08 17.53 6.81
C LYS A 16 9.39 16.67 5.76
N ARG A 17 10.12 16.23 4.73
CA ARG A 17 9.60 15.23 3.78
C ARG A 17 9.07 14.08 4.65
N LYS A 18 7.74 13.98 4.81
CA LYS A 18 7.12 12.86 5.51
C LYS A 18 7.66 11.62 4.81
N LYS A 19 8.24 10.68 5.57
CA LYS A 19 8.66 9.41 5.00
C LYS A 19 7.40 8.77 4.42
N ILE A 20 7.31 8.70 3.09
CA ILE A 20 6.19 8.05 2.42
C ILE A 20 6.38 6.56 2.65
N ILE A 21 5.57 5.99 3.54
CA ILE A 21 5.55 4.55 3.80
C ILE A 21 4.59 3.94 2.81
N LYS A 22 5.11 3.04 1.97
CA LYS A 22 4.34 2.36 0.94
C LYS A 22 3.67 1.12 1.51
N PHE A 23 2.56 0.71 0.94
CA PHE A 23 1.92 -0.57 1.29
C PHE A 23 2.86 -1.76 1.13
N HIS A 24 3.76 -1.72 0.13
CA HIS A 24 4.75 -2.77 -0.06
C HIS A 24 5.69 -2.94 1.14
N ASP A 25 6.00 -1.86 1.85
CA ASP A 25 6.89 -1.91 3.02
C ASP A 25 6.26 -2.78 4.13
N PHE A 26 4.94 -2.67 4.35
CA PHE A 26 4.20 -3.54 5.28
C PHE A 26 4.05 -4.97 4.76
N ALA A 27 3.83 -5.13 3.45
CA ALA A 27 3.75 -6.46 2.85
C ALA A 27 5.05 -7.25 3.06
N GLU A 28 6.22 -6.61 2.94
CA GLU A 28 7.51 -7.26 3.23
C GLU A 28 7.64 -7.71 4.68
N ILE A 29 7.19 -6.89 5.63
CA ILE A 29 7.15 -7.25 7.06
C ILE A 29 6.23 -8.45 7.26
N TYR A 30 4.99 -8.40 6.75
CA TYR A 30 4.01 -9.47 6.84
C TYR A 30 4.57 -10.80 6.30
N PHE A 31 5.17 -10.80 5.11
CA PHE A 31 5.71 -12.02 4.51
C PHE A 31 6.91 -12.57 5.27
N LYS A 32 7.75 -11.70 5.84
CA LYS A 32 8.90 -12.12 6.64
C LYS A 32 8.48 -12.77 7.95
N GLU A 33 7.46 -12.22 8.62
CA GLU A 33 6.93 -12.82 9.85
C GLU A 33 6.23 -14.17 9.58
N LYS A 34 5.49 -14.27 8.48
CA LYS A 34 4.72 -15.47 8.14
C LYS A 34 5.50 -16.55 7.41
N GLU A 35 6.76 -16.30 7.04
CA GLU A 35 7.60 -17.23 6.28
C GLU A 35 7.75 -18.60 6.95
N THR A 36 7.79 -18.64 8.28
CA THR A 36 7.99 -19.87 9.05
C THR A 36 6.69 -20.46 9.62
N GLU A 37 5.62 -19.66 9.68
CA GLU A 37 4.34 -20.04 10.29
C GLU A 37 3.34 -20.63 9.27
N VAL A 38 3.42 -20.18 8.01
CA VAL A 38 2.40 -20.48 7.00
C VAL A 38 2.99 -21.34 5.89
N LYS A 39 2.53 -22.59 5.80
CA LYS A 39 2.99 -23.55 4.77
C LYS A 39 2.82 -23.04 3.34
N ASP A 40 1.77 -22.27 3.06
CA ASP A 40 1.44 -21.78 1.73
C ASP A 40 1.86 -20.31 1.50
N ILE A 41 2.81 -19.78 2.28
CA ILE A 41 3.18 -18.37 2.23
C ILE A 41 3.65 -17.91 0.85
N GLU A 42 4.35 -18.77 0.09
CA GLU A 42 4.77 -18.47 -1.27
C GLU A 42 3.60 -18.25 -2.23
N LYS A 43 2.51 -19.01 -2.05
CA LYS A 43 1.28 -18.85 -2.85
C LYS A 43 0.64 -17.50 -2.55
N ILE A 44 0.57 -17.12 -1.27
CA ILE A 44 0.05 -15.82 -0.83
C ILE A 44 0.92 -14.69 -1.41
N LYS A 45 2.24 -14.83 -1.36
CA LYS A 45 3.20 -13.87 -1.93
C LYS A 45 3.02 -13.71 -3.44
N LYS A 46 2.83 -14.82 -4.18
CA LYS A 46 2.50 -14.77 -5.62
C LYS A 46 1.18 -14.06 -5.89
N SER A 47 0.14 -14.34 -5.12
CA SER A 47 -1.15 -13.63 -5.21
C SER A 47 -0.98 -12.13 -4.97
N TYR A 48 -0.20 -11.73 -3.96
CA TYR A 48 0.13 -10.34 -3.71
C TYR A 48 0.85 -9.69 -4.89
N ILE A 49 1.95 -10.29 -5.36
CA ILE A 49 2.77 -9.74 -6.46
C ILE A 49 1.94 -9.53 -7.73
N ASN A 50 1.10 -10.51 -8.07
CA ASN A 50 0.37 -10.51 -9.35
C ASN A 50 -0.93 -9.69 -9.32
N HIS A 51 -1.54 -9.53 -8.14
CA HIS A 51 -2.91 -9.02 -8.06
C HIS A 51 -3.09 -7.81 -7.15
N ILE A 52 -2.19 -7.58 -6.20
CA ILE A 52 -2.32 -6.50 -5.20
C ILE A 52 -1.23 -5.45 -5.41
N LYS A 53 0.04 -5.87 -5.53
CA LYS A 53 1.21 -4.99 -5.70
C LYS A 53 1.06 -3.97 -6.85
N PRO A 54 0.52 -4.32 -8.04
CA PRO A 54 0.36 -3.36 -9.13
C PRO A 54 -0.58 -2.19 -8.82
N TYR A 55 -1.48 -2.35 -7.84
CA TYR A 55 -2.49 -1.35 -7.49
C TYR A 55 -2.12 -0.61 -6.19
N LEU A 56 -1.75 -1.34 -5.13
CA LEU A 56 -1.49 -0.74 -3.81
C LEU A 56 -0.01 -0.66 -3.46
N GLY A 57 0.85 -1.47 -4.07
CA GLY A 57 2.23 -1.67 -3.58
C GLY A 57 3.04 -0.38 -3.45
N ASN A 58 2.89 0.56 -4.38
CA ASN A 58 3.59 1.85 -4.34
C ASN A 58 2.78 2.97 -3.68
N LYS A 59 1.54 2.72 -3.29
CA LYS A 59 0.66 3.74 -2.71
C LYS A 59 1.04 4.00 -1.25
N CYS A 60 0.95 5.26 -0.83
CA CYS A 60 1.15 5.64 0.57
C CYS A 60 0.04 5.00 1.42
N VAL A 61 0.38 4.36 2.52
CA VAL A 61 -0.61 3.69 3.38
C VAL A 61 -1.65 4.65 3.97
N GLU A 62 -1.25 5.89 4.27
CA GLU A 62 -2.16 6.94 4.77
C GLU A 62 -3.19 7.38 3.72
N GLU A 63 -2.97 7.04 2.44
CA GLU A 63 -3.81 7.44 1.31
C GLU A 63 -4.64 6.28 0.73
N ILE A 64 -4.50 5.07 1.27
CA ILE A 64 -5.32 3.92 0.88
C ILE A 64 -6.70 4.07 1.52
N SER A 65 -7.73 4.07 0.67
CA SER A 65 -9.13 4.18 1.08
C SER A 65 -9.90 2.90 0.73
N SER A 66 -11.13 2.80 1.23
CA SER A 66 -12.03 1.70 0.86
C SER A 66 -12.31 1.65 -0.64
N ASP A 67 -12.25 2.77 -1.34
CA ASP A 67 -12.58 2.82 -2.76
C ASP A 67 -11.48 2.20 -3.62
N ASP A 68 -10.21 2.29 -3.19
CA ASP A 68 -9.11 1.56 -3.83
C ASP A 68 -9.32 0.05 -3.74
N ILE A 69 -9.79 -0.45 -2.59
CA ILE A 69 -10.08 -1.86 -2.36
C ILE A 69 -11.28 -2.30 -3.23
N LYS A 70 -12.34 -1.50 -3.28
CA LYS A 70 -13.51 -1.77 -4.15
C LYS A 70 -13.14 -1.77 -5.62
N GLU A 71 -12.23 -0.90 -6.06
CA GLU A 71 -11.76 -0.88 -7.45
C GLU A 71 -11.04 -2.17 -7.81
N ILE A 72 -10.12 -2.64 -6.95
CA ILE A 72 -9.45 -3.94 -7.13
C ILE A 72 -10.49 -5.06 -7.19
N GLN A 73 -11.45 -5.09 -6.26
CA GLN A 73 -12.52 -6.09 -6.24
C GLN A 73 -13.32 -6.09 -7.55
N LYS A 74 -13.73 -4.91 -8.04
CA LYS A 74 -14.47 -4.75 -9.30
C LYS A 74 -13.67 -5.21 -10.51
N ILE A 75 -12.39 -4.89 -10.58
CA ILE A 75 -11.51 -5.31 -11.68
C ILE A 75 -11.32 -6.83 -11.65
N LYS A 76 -11.04 -7.41 -10.48
CA LYS A 76 -10.74 -8.84 -10.36
C LYS A 76 -11.97 -9.73 -10.50
N ASN A 77 -13.16 -9.29 -10.09
CA ASN A 77 -14.41 -10.03 -10.29
C ASN A 77 -14.75 -10.27 -11.77
N LYS A 78 -14.17 -9.51 -12.70
CA LYS A 78 -14.35 -9.73 -14.15
C LYS A 78 -13.56 -10.92 -14.69
N ILE A 79 -12.53 -11.36 -13.97
CA ILE A 79 -11.53 -12.33 -14.49
C ILE A 79 -11.26 -13.49 -13.53
N LEU A 80 -11.63 -13.38 -12.26
CA LEU A 80 -11.39 -14.38 -11.23
C LEU A 80 -12.71 -14.76 -10.54
N ALA A 81 -12.76 -15.99 -10.03
CA ALA A 81 -13.87 -16.43 -9.19
C ALA A 81 -13.96 -15.58 -7.92
N GLU A 82 -15.19 -15.35 -7.44
CA GLU A 82 -15.48 -14.54 -6.26
C GLU A 82 -14.67 -14.99 -5.03
N ARG A 83 -14.57 -16.30 -4.81
CA ARG A 83 -13.75 -16.88 -3.73
C ARG A 83 -12.29 -16.42 -3.79
N THR A 84 -11.72 -16.34 -4.99
CA THR A 84 -10.34 -15.88 -5.19
C THR A 84 -10.23 -14.39 -4.90
N VAL A 85 -11.20 -13.58 -5.32
CA VAL A 85 -11.21 -12.14 -5.03
C VAL A 85 -11.34 -11.87 -3.53
N ASN A 86 -12.19 -12.62 -2.83
CA ASN A 86 -12.32 -12.53 -1.37
C ASN A 86 -11.01 -12.89 -0.66
N ALA A 87 -10.29 -13.90 -1.14
CA ALA A 87 -8.96 -14.23 -0.62
C ALA A 87 -7.96 -13.08 -0.83
N LEU A 88 -8.00 -12.36 -1.96
CA LEU A 88 -7.16 -11.19 -2.18
C LEU A 88 -7.48 -10.06 -1.19
N ILE A 89 -8.76 -9.81 -0.91
CA ILE A 89 -9.18 -8.79 0.06
C ILE A 89 -8.72 -9.18 1.48
N GLN A 90 -8.79 -10.46 1.83
CA GLN A 90 -8.26 -10.95 3.11
C GLN A 90 -6.74 -10.73 3.22
N ILE A 91 -5.99 -10.93 2.14
CA ILE A 91 -4.55 -10.62 2.11
C ILE A 91 -4.32 -9.12 2.31
N ILE A 92 -5.10 -8.25 1.65
CA ILE A 92 -5.01 -6.80 1.83
C ILE A 92 -5.30 -6.40 3.28
N GLY A 93 -6.31 -6.99 3.92
CA GLY A 93 -6.67 -6.65 5.30
C GLY A 93 -5.76 -7.25 6.37
N ALA A 94 -4.99 -8.29 6.04
CA ALA A 94 -4.02 -8.90 6.94
C ALA A 94 -2.65 -8.21 6.94
N ILE A 95 -2.31 -7.52 5.83
CA ILE A 95 -1.11 -6.69 5.67
C ILE A 95 -1.38 -5.31 6.25
#